data_AF-A0A1H7JB73-F1
#
_entry.id   AF-A0A1H7JB73-F1
#
_cell.length_a   1.000
_cell.length_b   1.000
_cell.length_c   1.000
_cell.angle_alpha   90.00
_cell.angle_beta   90.00
_cell.angle_gamma   90.00
#
_symmetry.space_group_name_H-M   'P 1'
#
loop_
_entity.id
_entity.type
_entity.pdbx_description
1 polymer ?
#
loop_
_entity_poly.entity_id
_entity_poly.type
_entity_poly.pdbx_seq_one_letter_code
_entity_poly.pdbx_strand_id
1 'polypeptide(L)'
;MPRVSQEHSEARRQQILVGARRCFSTNGFHATSMQDLLNEIGLSAGAFYRYFPGKEELIRTIATEALEEVTDRLAGHLQQHDAPLSELLASLPTAPISALHDPDLARLIIQVWAEAMRDDELSVVVRAGLDRLTALLEAELTLRRERGELPADADPAACARVVLAALQGFLLQRAAFRADEPELFAAGFSVMFRA
;
A
#
# COMPACT_ATOMS: atom_id res chain seq x y z
N MET A 1 -13.68 -17.74 29.27
CA MET A 1 -14.23 -16.49 28.70
C MET A 1 -14.12 -16.57 27.18
N PRO A 2 -15.10 -16.11 26.39
CA PRO A 2 -15.43 -16.75 25.11
C PRO A 2 -14.59 -16.19 23.96
N ARG A 3 -13.60 -16.97 23.49
CA ARG A 3 -12.88 -16.75 22.22
C ARG A 3 -13.84 -16.50 21.04
N VAL A 4 -14.96 -17.22 21.04
CA VAL A 4 -16.02 -17.13 20.03
C VAL A 4 -16.62 -15.72 19.91
N SER A 5 -16.71 -14.92 20.99
CA SER A 5 -17.25 -13.56 20.89
C SER A 5 -16.26 -12.55 20.29
N GLN A 6 -14.96 -12.74 20.54
CA GLN A 6 -13.91 -11.90 19.95
C GLN A 6 -13.73 -12.23 18.47
N GLU A 7 -13.71 -13.51 18.11
CA GLU A 7 -13.64 -13.97 16.71
C GLU A 7 -14.82 -13.45 15.89
N HIS A 8 -16.05 -13.51 16.42
CA HIS A 8 -17.22 -12.92 15.77
C HIS A 8 -17.14 -11.39 15.65
N SER A 9 -16.56 -10.71 16.63
CA SER A 9 -16.38 -9.26 16.60
C SER A 9 -15.38 -8.86 15.52
N GLU A 10 -14.25 -9.56 15.43
CA GLU A 10 -13.22 -9.31 14.43
C GLU A 10 -13.73 -9.62 13.03
N ALA A 11 -14.41 -10.76 12.84
CA ALA A 11 -15.04 -11.09 11.56
C ALA A 11 -16.02 -10.01 11.09
N ARG A 12 -16.79 -9.41 12.02
CA ARG A 12 -17.68 -8.29 11.69
C ARG A 12 -16.91 -7.03 11.32
N ARG A 13 -15.85 -6.71 12.06
CA ARG A 13 -14.97 -5.57 11.77
C ARG A 13 -14.37 -5.69 10.37
N GLN A 14 -13.89 -6.89 10.01
CA GLN A 14 -13.36 -7.19 8.68
C GLN A 14 -14.42 -7.09 7.59
N GLN A 15 -15.65 -7.54 7.83
CA GLN A 15 -16.75 -7.35 6.87
C GLN A 15 -17.03 -5.86 6.61
N ILE A 16 -17.01 -5.02 7.65
CA ILE A 16 -17.20 -3.57 7.52
C ILE A 16 -16.09 -2.97 6.64
N LEU A 17 -14.84 -3.36 6.89
CA LEU A 17 -13.69 -2.88 6.12
C LEU A 17 -13.76 -3.28 4.66
N VAL A 18 -14.11 -4.53 4.35
CA VAL A 18 -14.27 -5.02 2.98
C VAL A 18 -15.35 -4.24 2.21
N GLY A 19 -16.53 -4.05 2.82
CA GLY A 19 -17.61 -3.27 2.19
C GLY A 19 -17.21 -1.81 1.98
N ALA A 20 -16.54 -1.21 2.96
CA ALA A 20 -16.06 0.17 2.88
C ALA A 20 -14.99 0.38 1.79
N ARG A 21 -14.03 -0.54 1.67
CA ARG A 21 -13.01 -0.53 0.60
C ARG A 21 -13.67 -0.48 -0.78
N ARG A 22 -14.73 -1.26 -1.01
CA ARG A 22 -15.48 -1.27 -2.27
C ARG A 22 -16.21 0.05 -2.55
N CYS A 23 -16.87 0.62 -1.53
CA CYS A 23 -17.49 1.95 -1.68
C CYS A 23 -16.45 3.00 -2.06
N PHE A 24 -15.33 3.04 -1.35
CA PHE A 24 -14.30 4.05 -1.53
C PHE A 24 -13.53 3.89 -2.85
N SER A 25 -13.20 2.67 -3.27
CA SER A 25 -12.55 2.44 -4.58
C SER A 25 -13.42 2.89 -5.75
N THR A 26 -14.75 2.80 -5.61
CA THR A 26 -15.72 3.15 -6.65
C THR A 26 -16.03 4.65 -6.66
N ASN A 27 -16.39 5.21 -5.51
CA ASN A 27 -16.96 6.57 -5.40
C ASN A 27 -15.97 7.60 -4.84
N GLY A 28 -14.92 7.14 -4.17
CA GLY A 28 -14.00 7.98 -3.40
C GLY A 28 -14.50 8.32 -1.99
N PHE A 29 -13.59 8.75 -1.13
CA PHE A 29 -13.89 9.05 0.28
C PHE A 29 -14.94 10.14 0.47
N HIS A 30 -14.86 11.23 -0.28
CA HIS A 30 -15.76 12.37 -0.09
C HIS A 30 -17.16 12.13 -0.66
N ALA A 31 -17.28 11.48 -1.83
CA ALA A 31 -18.58 11.23 -2.43
C ALA A 31 -19.34 10.07 -1.77
N THR A 32 -18.66 9.24 -0.99
CA THR A 32 -19.29 8.18 -0.20
C THR A 32 -19.90 8.75 1.08
N SER A 33 -21.24 8.73 1.18
CA SER A 33 -21.94 9.10 2.41
C SER A 33 -21.96 7.96 3.43
N MET A 34 -22.28 8.28 4.70
CA MET A 34 -22.54 7.26 5.72
C MET A 34 -23.70 6.34 5.33
N GLN A 35 -24.72 6.85 4.64
CA GLN A 35 -25.86 6.05 4.21
C GLN A 35 -25.44 5.03 3.13
N ASP A 36 -24.58 5.44 2.19
CA ASP A 36 -24.04 4.54 1.16
C ASP A 36 -23.23 3.40 1.78
N LEU A 37 -22.36 3.72 2.74
CA LEU A 37 -21.58 2.72 3.48
C LEU A 37 -22.48 1.71 4.19
N LEU A 38 -23.46 2.19 4.95
CA LEU A 38 -24.36 1.33 5.72
C LEU A 38 -25.18 0.41 4.80
N ASN A 39 -25.61 0.91 3.64
CA ASN A 39 -26.33 0.14 2.64
C ASN A 39 -25.43 -0.94 2.00
N GLU A 40 -24.21 -0.60 1.59
CA GLU A 40 -23.26 -1.57 1.00
C GLU A 40 -22.89 -2.67 1.99
N ILE A 41 -22.61 -2.31 3.24
CA ILE A 41 -22.19 -3.27 4.28
C ILE A 41 -23.41 -4.09 4.78
N GLY A 42 -24.62 -3.58 4.62
CA GLY A 42 -25.85 -4.19 5.10
C GLY A 42 -26.02 -4.09 6.61
N LEU A 43 -25.61 -2.97 7.21
CA LEU A 43 -25.69 -2.73 8.65
C LEU A 43 -26.52 -1.49 8.98
N SER A 44 -27.16 -1.51 10.16
CA SER A 44 -27.75 -0.30 10.73
C SER A 44 -26.66 0.64 11.24
N ALA A 45 -26.98 1.95 11.31
CA ALA A 45 -26.07 2.95 11.87
C ALA A 45 -25.59 2.57 13.28
N GLY A 46 -26.52 2.17 14.16
CA GLY A 46 -26.19 1.76 15.52
C GLY A 46 -25.28 0.53 15.58
N ALA A 47 -25.42 -0.42 14.65
CA ALA A 47 -24.52 -1.56 14.56
C ALA A 47 -23.12 -1.16 14.09
N PHE A 48 -23.00 -0.27 13.11
CA PHE A 48 -21.73 0.26 12.62
C PHE A 48 -20.97 1.02 13.70
N TYR A 49 -21.64 1.95 14.40
CA TYR A 49 -21.00 2.81 15.40
C TYR A 49 -20.45 2.05 16.63
N ARG A 50 -20.81 0.77 16.80
CA ARG A 50 -20.18 -0.11 17.79
C ARG A 50 -18.75 -0.52 17.42
N TYR A 51 -18.40 -0.47 16.13
CA TYR A 51 -17.09 -0.89 15.62
C TYR A 51 -16.23 0.29 15.18
N PHE A 52 -16.84 1.30 14.57
CA PHE A 52 -16.13 2.49 14.09
C PHE A 52 -16.87 3.76 14.51
N PRO A 53 -16.18 4.74 15.12
CA PRO A 53 -16.82 5.99 15.56
C PRO A 53 -17.28 6.87 14.39
N GLY A 54 -16.74 6.66 13.18
CA GLY A 54 -17.06 7.45 12.00
C GLY A 54 -16.32 6.97 10.76
N LYS A 55 -16.50 7.70 9.66
CA LYS A 55 -15.90 7.40 8.36
C LYS A 55 -14.38 7.63 8.37
N GLU A 56 -13.93 8.63 9.11
CA GLU A 56 -12.53 9.05 9.22
C GLU A 56 -11.68 7.94 9.84
N GLU A 57 -12.15 7.37 10.96
CA GLU A 57 -11.47 6.24 11.62
C GLU A 57 -11.46 4.97 10.74
N LEU A 58 -12.52 4.78 9.96
CA LEU A 58 -12.59 3.69 8.99
C LEU A 58 -11.57 3.86 7.87
N ILE A 59 -11.42 5.08 7.32
CA ILE A 59 -10.41 5.42 6.32
C ILE A 59 -9.00 5.17 6.87
N ARG A 60 -8.70 5.66 8.08
CA ARG A 60 -7.41 5.44 8.72
C ARG A 60 -7.10 3.97 8.94
N THR A 61 -8.07 3.19 9.41
CA THR A 61 -7.90 1.75 9.57
C THR A 61 -7.57 1.07 8.23
N ILE A 62 -8.33 1.40 7.18
CA ILE A 62 -8.10 0.86 5.83
C ILE A 62 -6.71 1.23 5.32
N ALA A 63 -6.27 2.47 5.55
CA ALA A 63 -4.94 2.94 5.18
C ALA A 63 -3.84 2.17 5.92
N THR A 64 -3.98 1.98 7.23
CA THR A 64 -3.04 1.20 8.06
C THR A 64 -2.91 -0.22 7.53
N GLU A 65 -4.02 -0.94 7.37
CA GLU A 65 -4.01 -2.33 6.89
C GLU A 65 -3.42 -2.45 5.47
N ALA A 66 -3.71 -1.48 4.58
CA ALA A 66 -3.13 -1.47 3.24
C ALA A 66 -1.61 -1.24 3.26
N LEU A 67 -1.12 -0.34 4.11
CA LEU A 67 0.32 -0.08 4.24
C LEU A 67 1.05 -1.26 4.88
N GLU A 68 0.44 -1.91 5.88
CA GLU A 68 0.97 -3.13 6.50
C GLU A 68 1.05 -4.28 5.47
N GLU A 69 -0.01 -4.51 4.70
CA GLU A 69 0.00 -5.51 3.64
C GLU A 69 1.11 -5.26 2.62
N VAL A 70 1.26 -4.01 2.13
CA VAL A 70 2.31 -3.66 1.18
C VAL A 70 3.71 -3.88 1.78
N THR A 71 3.89 -3.51 3.05
CA THR A 71 5.15 -3.68 3.78
C THR A 71 5.52 -5.15 3.92
N ASP A 72 4.58 -5.98 4.38
CA ASP A 72 4.80 -7.41 4.61
C ASP A 72 5.08 -8.14 3.30
N ARG A 73 4.34 -7.81 2.23
CA ARG A 73 4.53 -8.41 0.91
C ARG A 73 5.86 -8.00 0.29
N LEU A 74 6.26 -6.72 0.42
CA LEU A 74 7.57 -6.26 -0.03
C LEU A 74 8.69 -6.98 0.74
N ALA A 75 8.61 -7.05 2.07
CA ALA A 75 9.59 -7.75 2.89
C ALA A 75 9.74 -9.22 2.47
N GLY A 76 8.62 -9.93 2.26
CA GLY A 76 8.62 -11.30 1.77
C GLY A 76 9.23 -11.44 0.37
N HIS A 77 8.95 -10.50 -0.54
CA HIS A 77 9.52 -10.48 -1.89
C HIS A 77 11.03 -10.28 -1.87
N LEU A 78 11.54 -9.32 -1.08
CA LEU A 78 12.97 -9.05 -0.95
C LEU A 78 13.72 -10.27 -0.37
N GLN A 79 13.16 -10.93 0.65
CA GLN A 79 13.79 -12.10 1.30
C GLN A 79 13.89 -13.33 0.39
N GLN A 80 12.98 -13.49 -0.57
CA GLN A 80 12.92 -14.67 -1.44
C GLN A 80 13.79 -14.53 -2.69
N HIS A 81 14.27 -13.33 -3.01
CA HIS A 81 15.01 -13.04 -4.23
C HIS A 81 16.50 -12.78 -3.95
N ASP A 82 17.30 -13.85 -3.99
CA ASP A 82 18.78 -13.74 -4.01
C ASP A 82 19.34 -13.43 -5.40
N ALA A 83 18.49 -13.03 -6.34
CA ALA A 83 18.87 -12.62 -7.69
C ALA A 83 19.72 -11.33 -7.66
N PRO A 84 20.50 -11.03 -8.71
CA PRO A 84 21.19 -9.75 -8.84
C PRO A 84 20.24 -8.57 -8.64
N LEU A 85 20.73 -7.46 -8.07
CA LEU A 85 19.94 -6.28 -7.76
C LEU A 85 19.13 -5.78 -8.96
N SER A 86 19.71 -5.79 -10.16
CA SER A 86 19.01 -5.37 -11.39
C SER A 86 17.80 -6.24 -11.74
N GLU A 87 17.84 -7.54 -11.43
CA GLU A 87 16.73 -8.48 -11.60
C GLU A 87 15.70 -8.33 -10.48
N LEU A 88 16.16 -8.15 -9.23
CA LEU A 88 15.29 -7.86 -8.10
C LEU A 88 14.48 -6.58 -8.35
N LEU A 89 15.13 -5.49 -8.71
CA LEU A 89 14.49 -4.22 -9.04
C LEU A 89 13.52 -4.36 -10.22
N ALA A 90 13.89 -5.10 -11.27
CA ALA A 90 13.02 -5.37 -12.40
C ALA A 90 11.77 -6.18 -12.03
N SER A 91 11.83 -7.02 -10.99
CA SER A 91 10.69 -7.81 -10.54
C SER A 91 9.69 -7.04 -9.68
N LEU A 92 10.09 -5.91 -9.07
CA LEU A 92 9.24 -5.15 -8.14
C LEU A 92 7.89 -4.73 -8.74
N PRO A 93 7.78 -4.24 -9.98
CA PRO A 93 6.49 -3.83 -10.57
C PRO A 93 5.51 -5.00 -10.75
N THR A 94 6.04 -6.22 -10.83
CA THR A 94 5.29 -7.47 -10.96
C THR A 94 5.24 -8.29 -9.66
N ALA A 95 5.83 -7.78 -8.58
CA ALA A 95 5.89 -8.49 -7.30
C ALA A 95 4.46 -8.78 -6.78
N PRO A 96 4.22 -9.87 -6.04
CA PRO A 96 2.90 -10.28 -5.56
C PRO A 96 2.38 -9.39 -4.42
N ILE A 97 2.38 -8.07 -4.64
CA ILE A 97 1.89 -7.01 -3.77
C ILE A 97 0.55 -6.57 -4.35
N SER A 98 -0.53 -6.77 -3.62
CA SER A 98 -1.90 -6.55 -4.13
C SER A 98 -2.11 -5.17 -4.74
N ALA A 99 -1.52 -4.13 -4.14
CA ALA A 99 -1.57 -2.76 -4.66
C ALA A 99 -1.06 -2.61 -6.12
N LEU A 100 -0.12 -3.44 -6.55
CA LEU A 100 0.46 -3.38 -7.90
C LEU A 100 -0.43 -4.04 -8.95
N HIS A 101 -1.32 -4.96 -8.55
CA HIS A 101 -2.12 -5.78 -9.46
C HIS A 101 -3.62 -5.50 -9.39
N ASP A 102 -4.11 -4.95 -8.27
CA ASP A 102 -5.51 -4.60 -8.07
C ASP A 102 -5.74 -3.09 -8.30
N PRO A 103 -6.42 -2.71 -9.39
CA PRO A 103 -6.71 -1.31 -9.69
C PRO A 103 -7.57 -0.60 -8.64
N ASP A 104 -8.41 -1.34 -7.90
CA ASP A 104 -9.25 -0.78 -6.84
C ASP A 104 -8.40 -0.41 -5.63
N LEU A 105 -7.47 -1.29 -5.25
CA LEU A 105 -6.51 -0.99 -4.18
C LEU A 105 -5.54 0.11 -4.57
N ALA A 106 -5.06 0.13 -5.82
CA ALA A 106 -4.22 1.21 -6.31
C ALA A 106 -4.95 2.57 -6.20
N ARG A 107 -6.19 2.65 -6.69
CA ARG A 107 -7.04 3.86 -6.57
C ARG A 107 -7.25 4.27 -5.12
N LEU A 108 -7.53 3.31 -4.24
CA LEU A 108 -7.70 3.55 -2.81
C LEU A 108 -6.43 4.15 -2.17
N ILE A 109 -5.25 3.62 -2.51
CA ILE A 109 -3.96 4.14 -2.02
C ILE A 109 -3.72 5.58 -2.50
N ILE A 110 -4.01 5.89 -3.77
CA ILE A 110 -3.91 7.27 -4.28
C ILE A 110 -4.84 8.21 -3.51
N GLN A 111 -6.07 7.77 -3.21
CA GLN A 111 -7.01 8.56 -2.40
C GLN A 111 -6.49 8.76 -0.97
N VAL A 112 -5.88 7.74 -0.36
CA VAL A 112 -5.24 7.86 0.97
C VAL A 112 -4.14 8.92 0.95
N TRP A 113 -3.28 8.93 -0.06
CA TRP A 113 -2.23 9.95 -0.18
C TRP A 113 -2.81 11.36 -0.32
N ALA A 114 -3.87 11.51 -1.12
CA ALA A 114 -4.55 12.80 -1.29
C ALA A 114 -5.22 13.28 0.02
N GLU A 115 -5.87 12.37 0.75
CA GLU A 115 -6.54 12.70 2.02
C GLU A 115 -5.54 13.03 3.13
N ALA A 116 -4.40 12.34 3.17
CA ALA A 116 -3.31 12.59 4.12
C ALA A 116 -2.69 14.00 4.00
N MET A 117 -2.95 14.73 2.92
CA MET A 117 -2.56 16.14 2.77
C MET A 117 -3.50 17.09 3.56
N ARG A 118 -4.62 16.59 4.07
CA ARG A 118 -5.69 17.38 4.72
C ARG A 118 -6.04 16.89 6.13
N ASP A 119 -5.82 15.60 6.41
CA ASP A 119 -6.01 14.96 7.71
C ASP A 119 -4.66 14.66 8.37
N ASP A 120 -4.34 15.37 9.46
CA ASP A 120 -3.09 15.22 10.20
C ASP A 120 -2.93 13.83 10.85
N GLU A 121 -4.02 13.23 11.33
CA GLU A 121 -3.99 11.90 11.94
C GLU A 121 -3.69 10.84 10.88
N LEU A 122 -4.30 10.96 9.70
CA LEU A 122 -4.01 10.09 8.57
C LEU A 122 -2.58 10.33 8.03
N SER A 123 -2.11 11.57 8.02
CA SER A 123 -0.73 11.91 7.62
C SER A 123 0.32 11.18 8.45
N VAL A 124 0.10 11.09 9.77
CA VAL A 124 0.96 10.33 10.68
C VAL A 124 0.98 8.84 10.31
N VAL A 125 -0.18 8.25 10.03
CA VAL A 125 -0.30 6.84 9.61
C VAL A 125 0.47 6.59 8.31
N VAL A 126 0.22 7.43 7.29
CA VAL A 126 0.87 7.28 5.98
C VAL A 126 2.38 7.45 6.07
N ARG A 127 2.86 8.47 6.79
CA ARG A 127 4.30 8.68 7.00
C ARG A 127 4.95 7.49 7.68
N ALA A 128 4.35 6.97 8.75
CA ALA A 128 4.88 5.81 9.45
C ALA A 128 4.96 4.56 8.54
N GLY A 129 3.98 4.35 7.67
CA GLY A 129 4.03 3.27 6.68
C GLY A 129 5.12 3.47 5.62
N LEU A 130 5.26 4.68 5.08
CA LEU A 130 6.31 5.00 4.10
C LEU A 130 7.72 4.91 4.69
N ASP A 131 7.90 5.31 5.95
CA ASP A 131 9.17 5.18 6.66
C ASP A 131 9.57 3.71 6.80
N ARG A 132 8.62 2.82 7.11
CA ARG A 132 8.86 1.36 7.17
C ARG A 132 9.25 0.79 5.80
N LEU A 133 8.54 1.17 4.73
CA LEU A 133 8.86 0.75 3.36
C LEU A 133 10.24 1.23 2.93
N THR A 134 10.58 2.48 3.24
CA THR A 134 11.89 3.06 2.93
C THR A 134 12.99 2.33 3.68
N ALA A 135 12.80 2.04 4.97
CA ALA A 135 13.77 1.29 5.77
C ALA A 135 14.01 -0.14 5.26
N LEU A 136 12.97 -0.83 4.77
CA LEU A 136 13.12 -2.16 4.15
C LEU A 136 13.98 -2.10 2.88
N LEU A 137 13.70 -1.15 1.99
CA LEU A 137 14.46 -0.94 0.77
C LEU A 137 15.91 -0.51 1.07
N GLU A 138 16.10 0.37 2.05
CA GLU A 138 17.43 0.83 2.46
C GLU A 138 18.27 -0.32 3.02
N ALA A 139 17.69 -1.18 3.85
CA ALA A 139 18.38 -2.35 4.39
C ALA A 139 18.82 -3.31 3.27
N GLU A 140 17.93 -3.58 2.30
CA GLU A 140 18.26 -4.40 1.14
C GLU A 140 19.36 -3.77 0.29
N LEU A 141 19.26 -2.48 -0.05
CA LEU A 141 20.26 -1.79 -0.86
C LEU A 141 21.61 -1.67 -0.14
N THR A 142 21.61 -1.59 1.19
CA THR A 142 22.83 -1.65 2.00
C THR A 142 23.53 -2.99 1.82
N LEU A 143 22.80 -4.10 1.96
CA LEU A 143 23.31 -5.45 1.73
C LEU A 143 23.88 -5.59 0.30
N ARG A 144 23.19 -5.05 -0.70
CA ARG A 144 23.61 -5.12 -2.11
C ARG A 144 24.86 -4.31 -2.40
N ARG A 145 25.02 -3.16 -1.75
CA ARG A 145 26.27 -2.38 -1.80
C ARG A 145 27.44 -3.14 -1.19
N GLU A 146 27.24 -3.81 -0.05
CA GLU A 146 28.28 -4.64 0.57
C GLU A 146 28.69 -5.84 -0.31
N ARG A 147 27.76 -6.35 -1.12
CA ARG A 147 28.01 -7.38 -2.14
C ARG A 147 28.66 -6.84 -3.42
N GLY A 148 28.87 -5.53 -3.53
CA GLY A 148 29.44 -4.89 -4.71
C GLY A 148 28.47 -4.75 -5.89
N GLU A 149 27.17 -4.91 -5.65
CA GLU A 149 26.11 -4.75 -6.67
C GLU A 149 25.67 -3.27 -6.84
N LEU A 150 26.18 -2.38 -5.99
CA LEU A 150 26.05 -0.92 -6.09
C LEU A 150 27.43 -0.26 -5.99
N PRO A 151 27.61 0.94 -6.56
CA PRO A 151 28.81 1.75 -6.33
C PRO A 151 29.11 1.95 -4.84
N ALA A 152 30.39 1.94 -4.47
CA ALA A 152 30.81 2.06 -3.07
C ALA A 152 30.41 3.41 -2.43
N ASP A 153 30.25 4.45 -3.23
CA ASP A 153 29.81 5.79 -2.83
C ASP A 153 28.29 6.00 -2.96
N ALA A 154 27.53 4.98 -3.40
CA ALA A 154 26.08 5.04 -3.42
C ALA A 154 25.53 5.15 -1.99
N ASP A 155 24.56 6.06 -1.80
CA ASP A 155 23.79 6.21 -0.56
C ASP A 155 22.52 5.33 -0.64
N PRO A 156 22.42 4.23 0.14
CA PRO A 156 21.28 3.32 0.10
C PRO A 156 19.96 3.99 0.44
N ALA A 157 19.95 4.99 1.33
CA ALA A 157 18.74 5.72 1.70
C ALA A 157 18.23 6.57 0.53
N ALA A 158 19.15 7.25 -0.18
CA ALA A 158 18.81 8.00 -1.38
C ALA A 158 18.29 7.08 -2.50
N CYS A 159 18.94 5.94 -2.72
CA CYS A 159 18.50 4.94 -3.69
C CYS A 159 17.11 4.37 -3.33
N ALA A 160 16.88 4.02 -2.07
CA ALA A 160 15.58 3.53 -1.57
C ALA A 160 14.46 4.52 -1.85
N ARG A 161 14.71 5.82 -1.60
CA ARG A 161 13.75 6.90 -1.90
C ARG A 161 13.39 6.96 -3.39
N VAL A 162 14.37 6.82 -4.28
CA VAL A 162 14.12 6.83 -5.74
C VAL A 162 13.35 5.60 -6.18
N VAL A 163 13.70 4.41 -5.68
CA VAL A 163 12.96 3.16 -5.96
C VAL A 163 11.51 3.30 -5.52
N LEU A 164 11.27 3.77 -4.29
CA LEU A 164 9.92 3.99 -3.78
C LEU A 164 9.14 5.00 -4.62
N ALA A 165 9.75 6.13 -4.99
CA ALA A 165 9.11 7.15 -5.82
C ALA A 165 8.71 6.60 -7.21
N ALA A 166 9.55 5.75 -7.81
CA ALA A 166 9.25 5.12 -9.08
C ALA A 166 8.04 4.16 -8.97
N LEU A 167 7.99 3.33 -7.91
CA LEU A 167 6.85 2.44 -7.66
C LEU A 167 5.55 3.22 -7.37
N GLN A 168 5.63 4.32 -6.62
CA GLN A 168 4.48 5.20 -6.41
C GLN A 168 4.01 5.84 -7.72
N GLY A 169 4.95 6.26 -8.58
CA GLY A 169 4.66 6.75 -9.92
C GLY A 169 3.98 5.69 -10.80
N PHE A 170 4.43 4.45 -10.74
CA PHE A 170 3.81 3.33 -11.44
C PHE A 170 2.37 3.09 -10.98
N LEU A 171 2.14 3.04 -9.67
CA LEU A 171 0.79 2.93 -9.08
C LEU A 171 -0.12 4.06 -9.57
N LEU A 172 0.37 5.30 -9.58
CA LEU A 172 -0.37 6.46 -10.08
C LEU A 172 -0.70 6.32 -11.57
N GLN A 173 0.27 5.94 -12.41
CA GLN A 173 0.07 5.78 -13.85
C GLN A 173 -1.01 4.73 -14.16
N ARG A 174 -0.98 3.59 -13.46
CA ARG A 174 -2.03 2.57 -13.57
C ARG A 174 -3.40 3.09 -13.14
N ALA A 175 -3.47 3.68 -11.94
CA ALA A 175 -4.73 4.08 -11.33
C ALA A 175 -5.39 5.29 -11.99
N ALA A 176 -4.60 6.32 -12.34
CA ALA A 176 -5.09 7.60 -12.83
C ALA A 176 -5.06 7.71 -14.37
N PHE A 177 -4.03 7.15 -15.01
CA PHE A 177 -3.83 7.27 -16.46
C PHE A 177 -4.19 5.99 -17.23
N ARG A 178 -4.56 4.91 -16.53
CA ARG A 178 -4.89 3.60 -17.11
C ARG A 178 -3.75 3.03 -17.96
N ALA A 179 -2.51 3.39 -17.61
CA ALA A 179 -1.31 2.83 -18.22
C ALA A 179 -0.94 1.54 -17.47
N ASP A 180 -1.54 0.42 -17.91
CA ASP A 180 -1.38 -0.91 -17.31
C ASP A 180 -0.39 -1.75 -18.12
N GLU A 181 0.89 -1.39 -18.04
CA GLU A 181 1.99 -2.08 -18.74
C GLU A 181 3.13 -2.41 -17.76
N PRO A 182 2.91 -3.36 -16.81
CA PRO A 182 3.89 -3.70 -15.78
C PRO A 182 5.23 -4.18 -16.37
N GLU A 183 5.19 -4.93 -17.47
CA GLU A 183 6.39 -5.41 -18.14
C GLU A 183 7.19 -4.26 -18.79
N LEU A 184 6.51 -3.26 -19.34
CA LEU A 184 7.16 -2.09 -19.92
C LEU A 184 7.84 -1.25 -18.82
N PHE A 185 7.12 -1.02 -17.71
CA PHE A 185 7.68 -0.32 -16.57
C PHE A 185 8.88 -1.08 -15.98
N ALA A 186 8.78 -2.41 -15.80
CA ALA A 186 9.86 -3.27 -15.34
C ALA A 186 11.09 -3.24 -16.26
N ALA A 187 10.88 -3.29 -17.58
CA ALA A 187 11.95 -3.19 -18.56
C ALA A 187 12.69 -1.85 -18.49
N GLY A 188 11.94 -0.73 -18.45
CA GLY A 188 12.51 0.60 -18.32
C GLY A 188 13.25 0.80 -16.99
N PHE A 189 12.62 0.36 -15.89
CA PHE A 189 13.21 0.42 -14.55
C PHE A 189 14.51 -0.39 -14.50
N SER A 190 14.54 -1.63 -14.98
CA SER A 190 15.77 -2.44 -15.03
C SER A 190 16.91 -1.72 -15.73
N VAL A 191 16.66 -1.13 -16.91
CA VAL A 191 17.69 -0.44 -17.70
C VAL A 191 18.25 0.79 -16.97
N MET A 192 17.39 1.57 -16.31
CA MET A 192 17.83 2.76 -15.55
C MET A 192 18.71 2.42 -14.34
N PHE A 193 18.61 1.20 -13.82
CA PHE A 193 19.38 0.70 -12.67
C PHE A 193 20.48 -0.31 -13.05
N ARG A 194 20.76 -0.50 -14.34
CA ARG A 194 21.98 -1.18 -14.79
C ARG A 194 23.14 -0.19 -14.71
N ALA A 195 24.08 -0.46 -13.80
CA ALA A 195 25.40 0.15 -13.82
C ALA A 195 26.22 -0.37 -15.02
#